data_AF-A0A538TK40-F1
#
_entry.id   AF-A0A538TK40-F1
#
_cell.length_a   1.000
_cell.length_b   1.000
_cell.length_c   1.000
_cell.angle_alpha   90.00
_cell.angle_beta   90.00
_cell.angle_gamma   90.00
#
_symmetry.space_group_name_H-M   'P 1'
#
loop_
_entity.id
_entity.type
_entity.pdbx_description
1 polymer ?
#
loop_
_entity_poly.entity_id
_entity_poly.type
_entity_poly.pdbx_seq_one_letter_code
_entity_poly.pdbx_strand_id
1 'polypeptide(L)'
;MAEGAPAGDPWVARLVKLVPSEIVAVYLAGRGHAGSMASLWPIVCLALLVIVRAWGTRGPRRKPQWPAVAISGASFVLWVLAMDGQFLGVKLAADVASLAVLVWTTLVPALYRGDPAA
;
A
#
# COMPACT_ATOMS: atom_id res chain seq x y z
N MET A 1 -36.78 -18.18 -5.94
CA MET A 1 -35.40 -18.54 -6.32
C MET A 1 -34.59 -17.27 -6.24
N ALA A 2 -33.80 -17.11 -5.18
CA ALA A 2 -32.95 -15.93 -4.99
C ALA A 2 -31.55 -16.28 -5.49
N GLU A 3 -31.18 -15.71 -6.63
CA GLU A 3 -29.83 -15.78 -7.19
C GLU A 3 -28.89 -15.03 -6.22
N GLY A 4 -28.15 -15.77 -5.40
CA GLY A 4 -27.13 -15.21 -4.52
C GLY A 4 -25.94 -14.77 -5.36
N ALA A 5 -25.74 -13.47 -5.52
CA ALA A 5 -24.56 -12.92 -6.19
C ALA A 5 -23.27 -13.54 -5.61
N PRO A 6 -22.27 -13.91 -6.44
CA PRO A 6 -21.02 -14.46 -5.93
C PRO A 6 -20.38 -13.41 -5.03
N ALA A 7 -20.28 -13.70 -3.74
CA ALA A 7 -19.46 -12.93 -2.81
C ALA A 7 -18.05 -12.90 -3.42
N GLY A 8 -17.62 -11.74 -3.92
CA GLY A 8 -16.33 -11.60 -4.60
C GLY A 8 -15.22 -12.25 -3.78
N ASP A 9 -14.34 -13.00 -4.46
CA ASP A 9 -13.36 -13.87 -3.81
C ASP A 9 -12.68 -13.16 -2.63
N PRO A 10 -12.77 -13.72 -1.39
CA PRO A 10 -12.19 -13.10 -0.19
C PRO A 10 -10.69 -12.79 -0.34
N TRP A 11 -10.02 -13.51 -1.23
CA TRP A 11 -8.66 -13.25 -1.67
C TRP A 11 -8.51 -11.91 -2.39
N VAL A 12 -9.33 -11.66 -3.43
CA VAL A 12 -9.31 -10.43 -4.23
C VAL A 12 -9.64 -9.23 -3.35
N ALA A 13 -10.62 -9.36 -2.45
CA ALA A 13 -10.97 -8.31 -1.50
C ALA A 13 -9.81 -7.93 -0.57
N ARG A 14 -9.01 -8.90 -0.12
CA ARG A 14 -7.79 -8.64 0.68
C ARG A 14 -6.71 -7.98 -0.16
N LEU A 15 -6.49 -8.47 -1.38
CA LEU A 15 -5.47 -7.98 -2.28
C LEU A 15 -5.72 -6.50 -2.64
N VAL A 16 -6.96 -6.13 -2.94
CA VAL A 16 -7.38 -4.74 -3.19
C VAL A 16 -7.17 -3.86 -1.95
N LYS A 17 -7.48 -4.35 -0.75
CA LYS A 17 -7.27 -3.59 0.50
C LYS A 17 -5.81 -3.32 0.80
N LEU A 18 -4.90 -4.20 0.39
CA LEU A 18 -3.47 -4.07 0.66
C LEU A 18 -2.79 -3.00 -0.22
N VAL A 19 -3.36 -2.71 -1.39
CA VAL A 19 -2.82 -1.68 -2.28
C VAL A 19 -3.39 -0.31 -1.88
N PRO A 20 -2.55 0.67 -1.52
CA PRO A 20 -2.99 2.03 -1.22
C PRO A 20 -3.16 2.82 -2.52
N SER A 21 -4.13 2.43 -3.34
CA SER A 21 -4.37 2.97 -4.69
C SER A 21 -4.53 4.48 -4.70
N GLU A 22 -5.19 5.04 -3.70
CA GLU A 22 -5.42 6.47 -3.55
C GLU A 22 -4.09 7.22 -3.34
N ILE A 23 -3.20 6.68 -2.51
CA ILE A 23 -1.92 7.33 -2.20
C ILE A 23 -0.94 7.17 -3.36
N VAL A 24 -0.97 6.03 -4.04
CA VAL A 24 -0.19 5.83 -5.27
C VAL A 24 -0.61 6.85 -6.34
N ALA A 25 -1.91 7.12 -6.49
CA ALA A 25 -2.40 8.15 -7.41
C ALA A 25 -1.90 9.55 -7.01
N VAL A 26 -1.94 9.90 -5.72
CA VAL A 26 -1.39 11.18 -5.21
C VAL A 26 0.10 11.29 -5.49
N TYR A 27 0.86 10.22 -5.23
CA TYR A 27 2.29 10.18 -5.51
C TYR A 27 2.59 10.45 -6.98
N LEU A 28 1.91 9.73 -7.90
CA LEU A 28 2.07 9.88 -9.34
C LEU A 28 1.67 11.25 -9.86
N ALA A 29 0.59 11.84 -9.34
CA ALA A 29 0.16 13.18 -9.73
C ALA A 29 1.15 14.27 -9.27
N GLY A 30 1.70 14.11 -8.06
CA GLY A 30 2.59 15.11 -7.48
C GLY A 30 4.07 14.99 -7.87
N ARG A 31 4.54 13.80 -8.28
CA ARG A 31 5.99 13.59 -8.53
C ARG A 31 6.56 14.49 -9.63
N GLY A 32 5.76 14.80 -10.66
CA GLY A 32 6.17 15.73 -11.73
C GLY A 32 6.25 17.20 -11.29
N HIS A 33 5.55 17.55 -10.20
CA HIS A 33 5.50 18.90 -9.63
C HIS A 33 6.48 19.09 -8.47
N ALA A 34 7.05 18.00 -7.94
CA ALA A 34 7.89 18.04 -6.74
C ALA A 34 9.20 18.81 -6.93
N GLY A 35 9.72 18.93 -8.16
CA GLY A 35 10.92 19.71 -8.47
C GLY A 35 12.10 19.33 -7.56
N SER A 36 12.62 20.30 -6.80
CA SER A 36 13.71 20.11 -5.83
C SER A 36 13.33 19.24 -4.61
N MET A 37 12.04 19.03 -4.36
CA MET A 37 11.50 18.22 -3.26
C MET A 37 11.19 16.78 -3.68
N ALA A 38 11.68 16.32 -4.84
CA ALA A 38 11.42 14.96 -5.35
C ALA A 38 11.80 13.85 -4.35
N SER A 39 12.86 14.04 -3.55
CA SER A 39 13.28 13.10 -2.51
C SER A 39 12.39 13.13 -1.25
N LEU A 40 11.73 14.26 -0.98
CA LEU A 40 10.83 14.46 0.16
C LEU A 40 9.39 14.05 -0.17
N TRP A 41 8.98 14.18 -1.43
CA TRP A 41 7.63 13.86 -1.89
C TRP A 41 7.13 12.44 -1.52
N PRO A 42 7.91 11.36 -1.72
CA PRO A 42 7.46 10.03 -1.32
C PRO A 42 7.38 9.87 0.21
N ILE A 43 8.14 10.65 1.00
CA ILE A 43 8.03 10.67 2.47
C ILE A 43 6.71 11.31 2.89
N VAL A 44 6.32 12.42 2.24
CA VAL A 44 5.04 13.08 2.47
C VAL A 44 3.88 12.14 2.13
N CYS A 45 3.97 11.43 0.99
CA CYS A 45 2.99 10.42 0.59
C CYS A 45 2.91 9.26 1.59
N LEU A 46 4.05 8.77 2.11
CA LEU A 46 4.08 7.74 3.13
C LEU A 46 3.41 8.22 4.43
N ALA A 47 3.67 9.45 4.86
CA ALA A 47 3.01 10.03 6.04
C ALA A 47 1.48 10.12 5.83
N LEU A 48 1.05 10.59 4.68
CA LEU A 48 -0.38 10.62 4.27
C LEU A 48 -1.00 9.22 4.30
N LEU A 49 -0.31 8.20 3.78
CA LEU A 49 -0.76 6.82 3.82
C LEU A 49 -0.98 6.35 5.25
N VAL A 50 0.00 6.59 6.14
CA VAL A 50 -0.08 6.17 7.54
C VAL A 50 -1.27 6.86 8.22
N ILE A 51 -1.47 8.16 7.99
CA ILE A 51 -2.60 8.92 8.55
C ILE A 51 -3.93 8.35 8.06
N VAL A 52 -4.11 8.22 6.73
CA VAL A 52 -5.36 7.73 6.12
C VAL A 52 -5.67 6.31 6.57
N ARG A 53 -4.67 5.42 6.61
CA ARG A 53 -4.85 4.03 7.05
C ARG A 53 -5.09 3.92 8.55
N ALA A 54 -4.40 4.71 9.38
CA ALA A 54 -4.63 4.74 10.82
C ALA A 54 -6.00 5.32 11.17
N TRP A 55 -6.50 6.30 10.43
CA TRP A 55 -7.86 6.82 10.60
C TRP A 55 -8.92 5.85 10.08
N GLY A 56 -8.72 5.25 8.91
CA GLY A 56 -9.66 4.27 8.35
C GLY A 56 -9.80 2.98 9.17
N THR A 57 -8.78 2.63 9.97
CA THR A 57 -8.81 1.47 10.89
C THR A 57 -9.23 1.80 12.32
N ARG A 58 -9.49 3.08 12.66
CA ARG A 58 -10.04 3.48 13.96
C ARG A 58 -11.56 3.30 13.95
N GLY A 59 -12.03 2.12 14.38
CA GLY A 59 -13.44 1.91 14.70
C GLY A 59 -13.81 2.45 16.10
N PRO A 60 -15.09 2.79 16.38
CA PRO A 60 -15.54 3.33 17.68
C PRO A 60 -15.23 2.45 18.90
N ARG A 61 -14.85 1.18 18.70
CA ARG A 61 -14.65 0.17 19.75
C ARG A 61 -13.46 -0.78 19.53
N ARG A 62 -12.62 -0.56 18.51
CA ARG A 62 -11.47 -1.43 18.20
C ARG A 62 -10.16 -0.64 18.09
N LYS A 63 -9.08 -1.22 18.61
CA LYS A 63 -7.73 -0.67 18.52
C LYS A 63 -7.29 -0.61 17.04
N PRO A 64 -6.47 0.38 16.63
CA PRO A 64 -5.96 0.48 15.27
C PRO A 64 -5.26 -0.81 14.85
N GLN A 65 -5.56 -1.31 13.65
CA GLN A 65 -4.89 -2.48 13.09
C GLN A 65 -3.52 -2.08 12.54
N TRP A 66 -2.56 -1.86 13.44
CA TRP A 66 -1.17 -1.55 13.11
C TRP A 66 -0.52 -2.49 12.09
N PRO A 67 -0.79 -3.81 12.07
CA PRO A 67 -0.22 -4.67 11.04
C PRO A 67 -0.71 -4.31 9.64
N ALA A 68 -2.00 -3.97 9.47
CA ALA A 68 -2.53 -3.56 8.17
C ALA A 68 -1.91 -2.23 7.70
N VAL A 69 -1.68 -1.29 8.63
CA VAL A 69 -0.99 -0.03 8.35
C VAL A 69 0.47 -0.30 7.93
N ALA A 70 1.18 -1.17 8.65
CA ALA A 70 2.57 -1.52 8.36
C ALA A 70 2.70 -2.21 6.99
N ILE A 71 1.81 -3.16 6.67
CA ILE A 71 1.83 -3.84 5.37
C ILE A 71 1.53 -2.85 4.24
N SER A 72 0.55 -1.95 4.42
CA SER A 72 0.24 -0.91 3.43
C SER A 72 1.43 0.02 3.20
N GLY A 73 2.11 0.41 4.28
CA GLY A 73 3.32 1.24 4.22
C GLY A 73 4.47 0.54 3.50
N ALA A 74 4.74 -0.73 3.82
CA ALA A 74 5.75 -1.53 3.14
C ALA A 74 5.45 -1.70 1.65
N SER A 75 4.20 -1.97 1.29
CA SER A 75 3.76 -2.04 -0.10
C SER A 75 4.00 -0.73 -0.85
N PHE A 76 3.69 0.42 -0.23
CA PHE A 76 3.94 1.73 -0.84
C PHE A 76 5.43 2.01 -1.04
N VAL A 77 6.27 1.72 -0.05
CA VAL A 77 7.73 1.90 -0.15
C VAL A 77 8.31 1.06 -1.28
N LEU A 78 7.91 -0.22 -1.37
CA LEU A 78 8.34 -1.09 -2.46
C LEU A 78 7.88 -0.55 -3.82
N TRP A 79 6.65 -0.02 -3.89
CA TRP A 79 6.13 0.59 -5.11
C TRP A 79 6.93 1.82 -5.56
N VAL A 80 7.27 2.71 -4.61
CA VAL A 80 8.12 3.88 -4.91
C VAL A 80 9.51 3.45 -5.36
N LEU A 81 10.12 2.46 -4.68
CA LEU A 81 11.42 1.91 -5.09
C LEU A 81 11.38 1.32 -6.50
N ALA A 82 10.29 0.65 -6.88
CA ALA A 82 10.13 0.09 -8.22
C ALA A 82 9.95 1.18 -9.30
N MET A 83 9.41 2.35 -8.95
CA MET A 83 9.10 3.44 -9.89
C MET A 83 10.18 4.52 -10.01
N ASP A 84 10.88 4.81 -8.92
CA ASP A 84 11.86 5.89 -8.84
C ASP A 84 13.29 5.35 -8.65
N GLY A 85 13.44 4.05 -8.37
CA GLY A 85 14.74 3.41 -8.11
C GLY A 85 15.42 3.86 -6.81
N GLN A 86 14.82 4.82 -6.09
CA GLN A 86 15.33 5.32 -4.83
C GLN A 86 14.21 5.64 -3.84
N PHE A 87 14.48 5.41 -2.56
CA PHE A 87 13.64 5.88 -1.47
C PHE A 87 14.53 6.20 -0.27
N LEU A 88 14.43 7.41 0.30
CA LEU A 88 15.22 7.80 1.47
C LEU A 88 16.75 7.66 1.29
N GLY A 89 17.25 7.87 0.07
CA GLY A 89 18.68 7.73 -0.28
C GLY A 89 19.14 6.29 -0.50
N VAL A 90 18.30 5.29 -0.23
CA VAL A 90 18.54 3.90 -0.61
C VAL A 90 18.26 3.77 -2.10
N LYS A 91 19.30 3.53 -2.89
CA LYS A 91 19.19 3.19 -4.31
C LYS A 91 19.08 1.68 -4.43
N LEU A 92 18.00 1.21 -5.05
CA LEU A 92 17.82 -0.19 -5.36
C LEU A 92 17.77 -0.31 -6.88
N ALA A 93 18.46 -1.30 -7.44
CA ALA A 93 18.37 -1.57 -8.87
C ALA A 93 16.89 -1.78 -9.22
N ALA A 94 16.40 -1.09 -10.24
CA ALA A 94 15.00 -1.08 -10.62
C ALA A 94 14.48 -2.52 -10.83
N ASP A 95 15.29 -3.39 -11.43
CA ASP A 95 14.97 -4.80 -11.65
C ASP A 95 14.70 -5.55 -10.33
N VAL A 96 15.54 -5.32 -9.32
CA VAL A 96 15.40 -5.94 -7.99
C VAL A 96 14.17 -5.38 -7.26
N ALA A 97 13.92 -4.08 -7.39
CA ALA A 97 12.75 -3.43 -6.79
C ALA A 97 11.43 -3.94 -7.41
N SER A 98 11.38 -4.07 -8.74
CA SER A 98 10.23 -4.62 -9.44
C SER A 98 9.98 -6.08 -9.09
N LEU A 99 11.03 -6.92 -9.04
CA LEU A 99 10.90 -8.32 -8.59
C LEU A 99 10.44 -8.40 -7.13
N ALA A 100 10.96 -7.55 -6.25
CA ALA A 100 10.54 -7.49 -4.86
C ALA A 100 9.07 -7.10 -4.71
N VAL A 101 8.56 -6.14 -5.50
CA VAL A 101 7.12 -5.78 -5.54
C VAL A 101 6.27 -6.97 -5.98
N LEU A 102 6.67 -7.69 -7.04
CA LEU A 102 5.92 -8.85 -7.55
C LEU A 102 5.85 -9.98 -6.52
N VAL A 103 6.98 -10.30 -5.91
CA VAL A 103 7.08 -11.32 -4.86
C VAL A 103 6.28 -10.89 -3.61
N TRP A 104 6.37 -9.62 -3.21
CA TRP A 104 5.66 -9.10 -2.05
C TRP A 104 4.14 -9.10 -2.25
N THR A 105 3.66 -8.58 -3.38
CA THR A 105 2.22 -8.50 -3.70
C THR A 105 1.55 -9.87 -3.81
N THR A 106 2.31 -10.91 -4.15
CA THR A 106 1.82 -12.30 -4.20
C THR A 106 1.92 -13.01 -2.86
N LEU A 107 3.03 -12.85 -2.11
CA LEU A 107 3.24 -13.54 -0.83
C LEU A 107 2.44 -12.95 0.33
N VAL A 108 2.30 -11.63 0.40
CA VAL A 108 1.64 -10.95 1.53
C VAL A 108 0.19 -11.39 1.73
N PRO A 109 -0.68 -11.42 0.71
CA PRO A 109 -2.04 -11.91 0.91
C PRO A 109 -2.10 -13.41 1.28
N ALA A 110 -1.07 -14.20 0.90
CA ALA A 110 -0.98 -15.61 1.25
C ALA A 110 -0.63 -15.82 2.73
N LEU A 111 0.27 -14.99 3.26
CA LEU A 111 0.77 -15.06 4.64
C LEU A 111 -0.11 -14.28 5.63
N TYR A 112 -0.70 -13.16 5.21
CA TYR A 112 -1.51 -12.30 6.06
C TYR A 112 -3.01 -12.47 5.80
N ARG A 113 -3.63 -13.39 6.55
CA ARG A 113 -5.09 -13.54 6.63
C ARG A 113 -5.64 -12.43 7.52
N GLY A 114 -5.86 -11.24 6.96
CA GLY A 114 -6.59 -10.19 7.66
C GLY A 114 -7.93 -10.70 8.19
N ASP A 115 -8.33 -10.24 9.38
CA ASP A 115 -9.56 -10.62 10.09
C ASP A 115 -10.79 -10.34 9.18
N PRO A 116 -11.75 -11.28 9.01
CA PRO A 116 -12.84 -11.19 8.03
C PRO A 116 -13.87 -10.07 8.26
N ALA A 117 -13.61 -9.13 9.17
CA ALA A 117 -14.53 -8.07 9.58
C ALA A 117 -13.98 -6.65 9.35
N ALA A 118 -13.10 -6.47 8.37
CA ALA A 118 -12.77 -5.17 7.79
C ALA A 118 -13.49 -5.01 6.45
#